data_AF-A0A383E9J1-F1
#
_entry.id   AF-A0A383E9J1-F1
#
_cell.length_a   1.000
_cell.length_b   1.000
_cell.length_c   1.000
_cell.angle_alpha   90.00
_cell.angle_beta   90.00
_cell.angle_gamma   90.00
#
_symmetry.space_group_name_H-M   'P 1'
#
loop_
_entity.id
_entity.type
_entity.pdbx_description
1 polymer ?
#
loop_
_entity_poly.entity_id
_entity_poly.type
_entity_poly.pdbx_seq_one_letter_code
_entity_poly.pdbx_strand_id
1 'polypeptide(L)'
;MDADSLQLFGAARRLDGEAVAVVCGDEVEELAERVSGQCDRVISLSNSALASFTPDGYAQAIVPLALERQPAAILALHSHFLG
;
A
#
# COMPACT_ATOMS: atom_id res chain seq x y z
N MET A 1 -10.58 8.50 -1.84
CA MET A 1 -10.30 7.11 -2.29
C MET A 1 -11.06 6.88 -3.56
N ASP A 2 -10.38 6.43 -4.60
CA ASP A 2 -10.94 5.99 -5.87
C ASP A 2 -11.62 4.61 -5.75
N ALA A 3 -12.47 4.30 -6.73
CA ALA A 3 -13.26 3.06 -6.77
C ALA A 3 -12.36 1.80 -6.86
N ASP A 4 -11.22 1.91 -7.54
CA ASP A 4 -10.29 0.80 -7.75
C ASP A 4 -9.63 0.38 -6.44
N SER A 5 -9.21 1.36 -5.63
CA SER A 5 -8.69 1.11 -4.27
C SER A 5 -9.68 0.36 -3.39
N LEU A 6 -10.98 0.68 -3.47
CA LEU A 6 -12.01 -0.04 -2.71
C LEU A 6 -12.17 -1.49 -3.18
N GLN A 7 -12.04 -1.75 -4.48
CA GLN A 7 -12.08 -3.11 -5.02
C GLN A 7 -10.89 -3.96 -4.54
N LEU A 8 -9.71 -3.34 -4.37
CA LEU A 8 -8.52 -4.01 -3.83
C LEU A 8 -8.76 -4.51 -2.41
N PHE A 9 -9.27 -3.65 -1.52
CA PHE A 9 -9.59 -4.04 -0.14
C PHE A 9 -10.69 -5.10 -0.09
N GLY A 10 -11.70 -4.99 -0.96
CA GLY A 10 -12.73 -6.01 -1.13
C GLY A 10 -12.15 -7.37 -1.58
N ALA A 11 -11.12 -7.37 -2.44
CA ALA A 11 -10.41 -8.58 -2.85
C ALA A 11 -9.57 -9.16 -1.72
N ALA A 12 -8.81 -8.33 -0.98
CA ALA A 12 -8.02 -8.75 0.17
C ALA A 12 -8.90 -9.47 1.22
N ARG A 13 -10.08 -8.91 1.49
CA ARG A 13 -11.02 -9.46 2.48
C ARG A 13 -11.64 -10.80 2.06
N ARG A 14 -11.63 -11.13 0.76
CA ARG A 14 -12.07 -12.45 0.26
C ARG A 14 -11.00 -13.53 0.41
N LEU A 15 -9.75 -13.16 0.70
CA LEU A 15 -8.65 -14.11 0.88
C LEU A 15 -8.59 -14.69 2.31
N ASP A 16 -9.55 -14.35 3.17
CA ASP A 16 -9.71 -14.86 4.54
C ASP A 16 -8.44 -14.76 5.41
N GLY A 17 -7.64 -13.72 5.15
CA GLY A 17 -6.38 -13.42 5.85
C GLY A 17 -6.31 -11.97 6.32
N GLU A 18 -5.30 -11.66 7.14
CA GLU A 18 -5.04 -10.29 7.62
C GLU A 18 -4.75 -9.37 6.43
N ALA A 19 -5.61 -8.37 6.24
CA ALA A 19 -5.40 -7.36 5.22
C ALA A 19 -4.46 -6.27 5.78
N VAL A 20 -3.24 -6.21 5.26
CA VAL A 20 -2.26 -5.18 5.61
C VAL A 20 -2.12 -4.19 4.46
N ALA A 21 -2.43 -2.92 4.71
CA ALA A 21 -2.19 -1.83 3.76
C ALA A 21 -0.79 -1.24 3.95
N VAL A 22 -0.03 -1.10 2.87
CA VAL A 22 1.26 -0.41 2.87
C VAL A 22 1.10 0.92 2.16
N VAL A 23 1.41 2.02 2.85
CA VAL A 23 1.27 3.39 2.33
C VAL A 23 2.66 4.02 2.28
N CYS A 24 3.07 4.46 1.09
CA CYS A 24 4.40 5.01 0.84
C CYS A 24 4.29 6.42 0.25
N GLY A 25 5.14 7.36 0.68
CA GLY A 25 5.13 8.75 0.21
C GLY A 25 5.96 9.67 1.09
N ASP A 26 5.94 10.98 0.85
CA ASP A 26 6.60 11.97 1.73
C ASP A 26 5.76 12.20 3.00
N GLU A 27 4.50 12.59 2.81
CA GLU A 27 3.50 12.78 3.87
C GLU A 27 2.39 11.74 3.71
N VAL A 28 2.38 10.72 4.56
CA VAL A 28 1.47 9.57 4.43
C VAL A 28 0.41 9.48 5.53
N GLU A 29 0.42 10.38 6.51
CA GLU A 29 -0.46 10.30 7.70
C GLU A 29 -1.94 10.41 7.33
N GLU A 30 -2.32 11.43 6.56
CA GLU A 30 -3.71 11.60 6.11
C GLU A 30 -4.17 10.42 5.24
N LEU A 31 -3.29 9.89 4.39
CA LEU A 31 -3.59 8.73 3.58
C LEU A 31 -3.76 7.48 4.46
N ALA A 32 -2.85 7.24 5.41
CA ALA A 32 -2.89 6.13 6.36
C ALA A 32 -4.17 6.14 7.19
N GLU A 33 -4.60 7.29 7.70
CA GLU A 33 -5.87 7.43 8.41
C GLU A 33 -7.05 7.02 7.54
N ARG A 34 -7.07 7.49 6.27
CA ARG A 34 -8.13 7.12 5.33
C ARG A 34 -8.18 5.62 5.01
N VAL A 35 -7.03 4.93 5.00
CA VAL A 35 -7.00 3.47 4.73
C VAL A 35 -7.29 2.63 5.97
N SER A 36 -7.05 3.15 7.17
CA SER A 36 -7.13 2.41 8.43
C SER A 36 -8.47 1.71 8.67
N GLY A 37 -9.58 2.27 8.16
CA GLY A 37 -10.91 1.66 8.28
C GLY A 37 -11.17 0.48 7.32
N GLN A 38 -10.28 0.25 6.35
CA GLN A 38 -10.50 -0.71 5.25
C GLN A 38 -9.64 -1.97 5.36
N CYS A 39 -8.67 -1.99 6.28
CA CYS A 39 -7.69 -3.06 6.48
C CYS A 39 -7.48 -3.30 7.97
N ASP A 40 -6.97 -4.48 8.34
CA ASP A 40 -6.69 -4.83 9.73
C ASP A 40 -5.49 -4.07 10.29
N ARG A 41 -4.54 -3.73 9.40
CA ARG A 41 -3.31 -3.03 9.77
C ARG A 41 -2.82 -2.11 8.65
N VAL A 42 -2.29 -0.95 9.04
CA VAL A 42 -1.60 -0.02 8.13
C VAL A 42 -0.11 0.04 8.48
N ILE A 43 0.74 0.00 7.46
CA ILE A 43 2.16 0.26 7.53
C ILE A 43 2.44 1.54 6.73
N SER A 44 2.87 2.59 7.42
CA SER A 44 3.27 3.86 6.82
C SER A 44 4.78 3.90 6.59
N LEU A 45 5.19 4.24 5.38
CA LEU A 45 6.57 4.46 4.98
C LEU A 45 6.69 5.89 4.44
N SER A 46 7.05 6.81 5.32
CA SER A 46 7.32 8.22 4.99
C SER A 46 8.79 8.40 4.58
N ASN A 47 9.05 8.87 3.37
CA ASN A 47 10.39 9.23 2.90
C ASN A 47 10.28 10.29 1.79
N SER A 48 11.04 11.37 1.90
CA SER A 48 11.08 12.46 0.91
C SER A 48 11.55 12.00 -0.47
N ALA A 49 12.32 10.92 -0.56
CA ALA A 49 12.67 10.29 -1.83
C ALA A 49 11.46 9.67 -2.57
N LEU A 50 10.32 9.50 -1.88
CA LEU A 50 9.07 8.97 -2.40
C LEU A 50 8.03 10.08 -2.68
N ALA A 51 8.43 11.36 -2.56
CA ALA A 51 7.58 12.50 -2.89
C ALA A 51 7.11 12.48 -4.36
N SER A 52 7.89 11.87 -5.24
CA SER A 52 7.51 11.56 -6.61
C SER A 52 7.57 10.07 -6.85
N PHE A 53 6.54 9.53 -7.51
CA PHE A 53 6.53 8.12 -7.85
C PHE A 53 7.63 7.79 -8.84
N THR A 54 8.48 6.85 -8.44
CA THR A 54 9.40 6.16 -9.33
C THR A 54 9.26 4.66 -9.04
N PRO A 55 9.20 3.80 -10.08
CA PRO A 55 9.15 2.36 -9.88
C PRO A 55 10.28 1.85 -8.97
N ASP A 56 11.49 2.36 -9.17
CA ASP A 56 12.67 2.01 -8.35
C ASP A 56 12.53 2.46 -6.90
N GLY A 57 12.08 3.70 -6.65
CA GLY A 57 11.90 4.21 -5.29
C GLY A 57 10.87 3.40 -4.50
N TYR A 58 9.74 3.06 -5.13
CA TYR A 58 8.71 2.23 -4.52
C TYR A 58 9.18 0.78 -4.34
N ALA A 59 9.93 0.22 -5.29
CA ALA A 59 10.52 -1.11 -5.14
C ALA A 59 11.51 -1.17 -3.96
N GLN A 60 12.37 -0.16 -3.79
CA GLN A 60 13.29 -0.06 -2.65
C GLN A 60 12.56 0.03 -1.31
N ALA A 61 11.36 0.60 -1.27
CA ALA A 61 10.54 0.65 -0.06
C ALA A 61 9.80 -0.67 0.21
N ILE A 62 9.22 -1.28 -0.82
CA ILE A 62 8.32 -2.44 -0.69
C ILE A 62 9.10 -3.76 -0.57
N VAL A 63 10.19 -3.93 -1.33
CA VAL A 63 10.94 -5.21 -1.38
C VAL A 63 11.49 -5.62 -0.01
N PRO A 64 12.14 -4.74 0.78
CA PRO A 64 12.60 -5.12 2.12
C PRO A 64 11.45 -5.55 3.03
N LEU A 65 10.31 -4.85 2.95
CA LEU A 65 9.13 -5.17 3.75
C LEU A 65 8.54 -6.52 3.36
N ALA A 66 8.45 -6.82 2.05
CA ALA A 66 7.99 -8.10 1.55
C ALA A 66 8.92 -9.26 1.95
N LEU A 67 10.24 -9.03 1.93
CA LEU A 67 11.23 -10.01 2.37
C LEU A 67 11.18 -10.25 3.89
N GLU A 68 11.01 -9.20 4.69
CA GLU A 68 10.91 -9.30 6.16
C GLU A 68 9.61 -9.99 6.60
N ARG A 69 8.48 -9.61 5.99
CA ARG A 69 7.14 -10.04 6.42
C ARG A 69 6.65 -11.30 5.74
N GLN A 70 7.26 -11.67 4.60
CA GLN A 70 6.88 -12.83 3.78
C GLN A 70 5.36 -13.00 3.63
N PRO A 71 4.64 -11.99 3.08
CA PRO A 71 3.19 -12.06 2.96
C PRO A 71 2.79 -13.20 2.02
N ALA A 72 1.62 -13.80 2.28
CA ALA A 72 1.09 -14.87 1.42
C ALA A 72 0.74 -14.39 0.00
N ALA A 73 0.39 -13.11 -0.14
CA ALA A 73 0.13 -12.46 -1.43
C ALA A 73 0.41 -10.97 -1.35
N ILE A 74 0.81 -10.37 -2.47
CA ILE A 74 0.90 -8.92 -2.66
C ILE A 74 -0.14 -8.53 -3.71
N LEU A 75 -1.06 -7.67 -3.34
CA LEU A 75 -2.08 -7.13 -4.23
C LEU A 75 -1.66 -5.72 -4.64
N ALA A 76 -1.51 -5.48 -5.94
CA ALA A 76 -1.22 -4.17 -6.50
C ALA A 76 -2.27 -3.83 -7.56
N LEU A 77 -2.72 -2.58 -7.59
CA LEU A 77 -3.65 -2.12 -8.62
C LEU A 77 -2.93 -2.01 -9.97
N HIS A 78 -3.67 -2.31 -11.04
CA HIS A 78 -3.20 -2.19 -12.42
C HIS A 78 -3.47 -0.79 -13.02
N SER A 79 -3.67 0.22 -12.18
CA SER A 79 -3.93 1.59 -12.61
C SER A 79 -2.63 2.31 -12.95
N HIS A 80 -2.65 3.04 -14.07
CA HIS A 80 -1.62 4.04 -14.37
C HIS A 80 -1.49 4.97 -13.16
N PHE A 81 -0.30 5.03 -12.56
CA PHE A 81 0.02 6.08 -11.60
C PHE A 81 0.00 7.41 -12.37
N LEU A 82 -1.11 8.14 -12.31
CA LEU A 82 -1.13 9.55 -12.71
C LEU A 82 -0.47 10.31 -11.55
N GLY A 83 0.78 10.71 -11.78
CA GLY A 83 1.45 11.69 -10.95
C GLY A 83 0.76 13.05 -10.99
#